data_AF-A0AAU8ERQ3-F1
#
_entry.id   AF-A0AAU8ERQ3-F1
#
_cell.length_a   1.000
_cell.length_b   1.000
_cell.length_c   1.000
_cell.angle_alpha   90.00
_cell.angle_beta   90.00
_cell.angle_gamma   90.00
#
_symmetry.space_group_name_H-M   'P 1'
#
loop_
_entity.id
_entity.type
_entity.pdbx_description
1 polymer ?
#
loop_
_entity_poly.entity_id
_entity_poly.type
_entity_poly.pdbx_seq_one_letter_code
_entity_poly.pdbx_strand_id
1 'polypeptide(L)'
;MSSLPGPIFARRLRDERGRAGVSQAALADHLTATLDHRVDASAISRMEKGDRPVRLDEAVVIAEKLGVPLATLLRDRDAIDERIDELRSQLSEYVWRLDQAKGELERAQASIDATERAIAELMASRGE
;
A
#
# COMPACT_ATOMS: atom_id res chain seq x y z
N MET A 1 -9.25 -3.27 -7.28
CA MET A 1 -9.38 -3.12 -8.74
C MET A 1 -8.10 -2.47 -9.24
N SER A 2 -7.45 -2.98 -10.29
CA SER A 2 -6.28 -2.29 -10.88
C SER A 2 -6.77 -0.95 -11.45
N SER A 3 -6.46 0.13 -10.76
CA SER A 3 -6.70 1.49 -11.21
C SER A 3 -5.90 1.72 -12.49
N LEU A 4 -6.55 2.17 -13.56
CA LEU A 4 -5.85 2.48 -14.80
C LEU A 4 -4.78 3.55 -14.53
N PRO A 5 -3.64 3.55 -15.25
CA PRO A 5 -2.55 4.49 -15.00
C PRO A 5 -2.95 5.97 -15.10
N GLY A 6 -3.94 6.30 -15.94
CA GLY A 6 -4.41 7.67 -16.15
C GLY A 6 -4.98 8.34 -14.89
N PRO A 7 -6.01 7.76 -14.25
CA PRO A 7 -6.52 8.26 -12.97
C PRO A 7 -5.48 8.39 -11.86
N ILE A 8 -4.56 7.40 -11.74
CA ILE A 8 -3.46 7.47 -10.78
C ILE A 8 -2.58 8.69 -11.10
N PHE A 9 -2.19 8.83 -12.36
CA PHE A 9 -1.37 9.95 -12.81
C PHE A 9 -2.03 11.31 -12.53
N ALA A 10 -3.31 11.48 -12.83
CA ALA A 10 -4.04 12.72 -12.60
C ALA A 10 -4.02 13.14 -11.12
N ARG A 11 -4.33 12.19 -10.23
CA ARG A 11 -4.28 12.42 -8.77
C ARG A 11 -2.87 12.74 -8.30
N ARG A 12 -1.89 11.92 -8.68
CA ARG A 12 -0.48 12.08 -8.25
C ARG A 12 0.15 13.36 -8.80
N LEU A 13 -0.20 13.77 -10.02
CA LEU A 13 0.21 15.06 -10.59
C LEU A 13 -0.23 16.21 -9.69
N ARG A 14 -1.51 16.23 -9.29
CA ARG A 14 -2.04 17.28 -8.40
C ARG A 14 -1.31 17.30 -7.06
N ASP A 15 -1.09 16.14 -6.46
CA ASP A 15 -0.44 16.00 -5.16
C ASP A 15 1.02 16.44 -5.19
N GLU A 16 1.80 15.92 -6.14
CA GLU A 16 3.22 16.22 -6.26
C GLU A 16 3.43 17.67 -6.69
N ARG A 17 2.57 18.23 -7.56
CA ARG A 17 2.59 19.66 -7.88
C ARG A 17 2.35 20.51 -6.63
N GLY A 18 1.36 20.14 -5.81
CA GLY A 18 1.07 20.82 -4.54
C GLY A 18 2.26 20.77 -3.59
N ARG A 19 2.90 19.61 -3.44
CA ARG A 19 4.10 19.44 -2.60
C ARG A 19 5.30 20.24 -3.09
N ALA A 20 5.48 20.35 -4.39
CA ALA A 20 6.55 21.14 -5.00
C ALA A 20 6.28 22.66 -4.95
N GLY A 21 5.10 23.10 -4.49
CA GLY A 21 4.72 24.52 -4.47
C GLY A 21 4.56 25.13 -5.86
N VAL A 22 4.41 24.31 -6.91
CA VAL A 22 4.31 24.75 -8.31
C VAL A 22 2.86 25.11 -8.62
N SER A 23 2.60 26.28 -9.20
CA SER A 23 1.24 26.63 -9.66
C SER A 23 0.91 25.94 -10.99
N GLN A 24 -0.38 25.76 -11.30
CA GLN A 24 -0.78 25.21 -12.60
C GLN A 24 -0.28 26.07 -13.77
N ALA A 25 -0.26 27.40 -13.61
CA ALA A 25 0.28 28.32 -14.59
C ALA A 25 1.79 28.14 -14.78
N ALA A 26 2.57 28.08 -13.69
CA ALA A 26 4.01 27.89 -13.77
C ALA A 26 4.38 26.54 -14.40
N LEU A 27 3.58 25.49 -14.18
CA LEU A 27 3.76 24.21 -14.85
C LEU A 27 3.43 24.29 -16.34
N ALA A 28 2.32 24.95 -16.69
CA ALA A 28 1.90 25.16 -18.08
C ALA A 28 2.95 25.96 -18.89
N ASP A 29 3.49 27.03 -18.29
CA ASP A 29 4.55 27.84 -18.88
C ASP A 29 5.80 27.01 -19.14
N HIS A 30 6.18 26.15 -18.17
CA HIS A 30 7.32 25.26 -18.33
C HIS A 30 7.09 24.21 -19.44
N LEU A 31 5.91 23.60 -19.51
CA LEU A 31 5.60 22.63 -20.56
C LEU A 31 5.62 23.29 -21.94
N THR A 32 5.04 24.49 -22.08
CA THR A 32 5.04 25.25 -23.34
C THR A 32 6.45 25.65 -23.77
N ALA A 33 7.36 25.92 -22.81
CA ALA A 33 8.74 26.24 -23.13
C ALA A 33 9.57 25.03 -23.58
N THR A 34 9.19 23.82 -23.17
CA THR A 34 9.94 22.59 -23.43
C THR A 34 9.37 21.77 -24.60
N LEU A 35 8.06 21.84 -24.85
CA LEU A 35 7.36 21.06 -25.87
C LEU A 35 7.05 21.89 -27.11
N ASP A 36 6.87 21.22 -28.26
CA ASP A 36 6.52 21.84 -29.54
C ASP A 36 5.04 22.23 -29.66
N HIS A 37 4.30 22.17 -28.55
CA HIS A 37 2.90 22.59 -28.50
C HIS A 37 2.60 23.36 -27.23
N ARG A 38 1.66 24.29 -27.34
CA ARG A 38 1.23 25.11 -26.22
C ARG A 38 0.39 24.30 -25.23
N VAL A 39 0.72 24.43 -23.96
CA VAL A 39 -0.04 23.90 -22.83
C VAL A 39 -0.42 25.06 -21.93
N ASP A 40 -1.72 25.29 -21.72
CA ASP A 40 -2.21 26.34 -20.82
C ASP A 40 -2.61 25.79 -19.45
N ALA A 41 -2.83 26.69 -18.48
CA ALA A 41 -3.23 26.31 -17.12
C ALA A 41 -4.55 25.53 -17.07
N SER A 42 -5.47 25.76 -18.01
CA SER A 42 -6.73 25.00 -18.10
C SER A 42 -6.49 23.57 -18.59
N ALA A 43 -5.51 23.36 -19.48
CA ALA A 43 -5.05 22.04 -19.88
C ALA A 43 -4.48 21.27 -18.67
N ILE A 44 -3.63 21.91 -17.85
CA ILE A 44 -3.12 21.30 -16.60
C ILE A 44 -4.27 20.95 -15.66
N SER A 45 -5.23 21.85 -15.46
CA SER A 45 -6.41 21.61 -14.62
C SER A 45 -7.24 20.41 -15.10
N ARG A 46 -7.44 20.25 -16.41
CA ARG A 46 -8.12 19.07 -16.99
C ARG A 46 -7.30 17.80 -16.86
N MET A 47 -5.97 17.86 -16.97
CA MET A 47 -5.09 16.70 -16.71
C MET A 47 -5.22 16.24 -15.27
N GLU A 48 -5.19 17.16 -14.29
CA GLU A 48 -5.32 16.86 -12.86
C GLU A 48 -6.69 16.28 -12.47
N LYS A 49 -7.73 16.62 -13.24
CA LYS A 49 -9.08 16.04 -13.08
C LYS A 49 -9.25 14.69 -13.77
N GLY A 50 -8.34 14.34 -14.68
CA GLY A 50 -8.48 13.17 -15.55
C GLY A 50 -9.39 13.39 -16.76
N ASP A 51 -9.88 14.61 -16.98
CA ASP A 51 -10.75 14.97 -18.12
C ASP A 51 -9.97 15.03 -19.45
N ARG A 52 -8.64 15.17 -19.37
CA ARG A 52 -7.74 15.16 -20.53
C ARG A 52 -6.62 14.13 -20.31
N PRO A 53 -6.37 13.22 -21.27
CA PRO A 53 -5.23 12.32 -21.19
C PRO A 53 -3.92 13.10 -21.25
N VAL A 54 -2.90 12.58 -20.58
CA VAL A 54 -1.54 13.14 -20.59
C VAL A 54 -0.71 12.31 -21.56
N ARG A 55 -0.01 12.98 -22.48
CA ARG A 55 0.93 12.30 -23.39
C ARG A 55 2.20 11.91 -22.63
N LEU A 56 2.90 10.88 -23.10
CA LEU A 56 4.12 10.42 -22.43
C LEU A 56 5.18 11.53 -22.30
N ASP A 57 5.40 12.31 -23.36
CA ASP A 57 6.36 13.42 -23.34
C ASP A 57 5.96 14.50 -22.33
N GLU A 58 4.67 14.83 -22.25
CA GLU A 58 4.13 15.73 -21.22
C GLU A 58 4.40 15.16 -19.83
N ALA A 59 4.16 13.87 -19.62
CA ALA A 59 4.37 13.21 -18.34
C ALA A 59 5.85 13.23 -17.89
N VAL A 60 6.78 13.01 -18.83
CA VAL A 60 8.23 13.08 -18.57
C VAL A 60 8.64 14.50 -18.16
N VAL A 61 8.25 15.52 -18.94
CA VAL A 61 8.57 16.93 -18.65
C VAL A 61 7.95 17.39 -17.34
N ILE A 62 6.73 16.96 -17.04
CA ILE A 62 6.08 17.20 -15.75
C ILE A 62 6.92 16.60 -14.61
N ALA A 63 7.34 15.35 -14.73
CA ALA A 63 8.13 14.68 -13.69
C ALA A 63 9.47 15.40 -13.44
N GLU A 64 10.16 15.80 -14.51
CA GLU A 64 11.39 16.59 -14.45
C GLU A 64 11.16 17.94 -13.74
N LYS A 65 10.10 18.67 -14.13
CA LYS A 65 9.75 19.96 -13.51
C LYS A 65 9.45 19.84 -12.02
N LEU A 66 8.78 18.76 -11.64
CA LEU A 66 8.44 18.48 -10.24
C LEU A 66 9.62 17.88 -9.45
N GLY A 67 10.74 17.55 -10.11
CA GLY A 67 11.92 16.99 -9.47
C GLY A 67 11.70 15.57 -8.93
N VAL A 68 10.78 14.80 -9.54
CA VAL A 68 10.45 13.44 -9.11
C VAL A 68 10.62 12.45 -10.27
N PRO A 69 10.99 11.18 -10.01
CA PRO A 69 10.94 10.15 -11.05
C PRO A 69 9.52 9.99 -11.60
N LEU A 70 9.36 9.76 -12.92
CA LEU A 70 8.04 9.54 -13.55
C LEU A 70 7.24 8.42 -12.86
N ALA A 71 7.93 7.37 -12.40
CA ALA A 71 7.31 6.28 -11.64
C ALA A 71 6.55 6.75 -10.39
N THR A 72 6.94 7.87 -9.77
CA THR A 72 6.25 8.47 -8.62
C THR A 72 4.84 8.95 -8.97
N LEU A 73 4.63 9.38 -10.22
CA LEU A 73 3.32 9.81 -10.73
C LEU A 73 2.44 8.63 -11.13
N LEU A 74 3.02 7.44 -11.32
CA LEU A 74 2.30 6.22 -11.71
C LEU A 74 2.00 5.29 -10.52
N ARG A 75 2.58 5.57 -9.34
CA ARG A 75 2.37 4.75 -8.14
C ARG A 75 1.13 5.18 -7.39
N ASP A 76 0.21 4.24 -7.20
CA ASP A 76 -0.95 4.39 -6.34
C ASP A 76 -0.57 4.18 -4.88
N ARG A 77 -0.05 5.24 -4.23
CA ARG A 77 0.38 5.19 -2.82
C ARG A 77 -0.77 4.83 -1.89
N ASP A 78 -1.96 5.38 -2.12
CA ASP A 78 -3.12 5.15 -1.27
C ASP A 78 -3.53 3.67 -1.31
N ALA A 79 -3.59 3.06 -2.49
CA ALA A 79 -3.88 1.62 -2.61
C ALA A 79 -2.80 0.73 -1.96
N ILE A 80 -1.53 1.16 -2.00
CA ILE A 80 -0.44 0.46 -1.31
C ILE A 80 -0.60 0.57 0.20
N ASP A 81 -0.88 1.77 0.69
CA ASP A 81 -1.05 2.04 2.13
C ASP A 81 -2.28 1.28 2.68
N GLU A 82 -3.40 1.29 1.96
CA GLU A 82 -4.58 0.46 2.25
C GLU A 82 -4.23 -1.04 2.33
N ARG A 83 -3.43 -1.55 1.38
CA ARG A 83 -3.00 -2.94 1.37
C ARG A 83 -2.07 -3.26 2.54
N ILE A 84 -1.19 -2.33 2.93
CA ILE A 84 -0.33 -2.49 4.11
C ILE A 84 -1.18 -2.61 5.37
N ASP A 85 -2.19 -1.76 5.53
CA ASP A 85 -3.05 -1.77 6.72
C ASP A 85 -3.92 -3.03 6.79
N GLU A 86 -4.42 -3.50 5.65
CA GLU A 86 -5.10 -4.80 5.55
C GLU A 86 -4.17 -5.94 6.01
N LEU A 87 -2.94 -5.99 5.51
CA LEU A 87 -1.96 -7.01 5.87
C LEU A 87 -1.56 -6.94 7.35
N ARG A 88 -1.48 -5.74 7.94
CA ARG A 88 -1.24 -5.57 9.38
C ARG A 88 -2.40 -6.10 10.23
N SER A 89 -3.63 -5.90 9.78
CA SER A 89 -4.82 -6.44 10.44
C SER A 89 -4.81 -7.98 10.40
N GLN A 90 -4.52 -8.57 9.24
CA GLN A 90 -4.36 -10.02 9.08
C GLN A 90 -3.24 -10.58 9.96
N LEU A 91 -2.08 -9.91 9.99
CA LEU A 91 -0.96 -10.32 10.85
C LEU A 91 -1.36 -10.36 12.32
N SER A 92 -2.10 -9.35 12.78
CA SER A 92 -2.58 -9.28 14.16
C SER A 92 -3.52 -10.44 14.50
N GLU A 93 -4.42 -10.80 13.58
CA GLU A 93 -5.29 -11.98 13.73
C GLU A 93 -4.47 -13.27 13.85
N TYR A 94 -3.49 -13.47 12.96
CA TYR A 94 -2.66 -14.68 12.99
C TYR A 94 -1.82 -14.80 14.26
N VAL A 95 -1.29 -13.68 14.75
CA VAL A 95 -0.55 -13.65 16.03
C VAL A 95 -1.47 -14.07 17.17
N TRP A 96 -2.69 -13.53 17.24
CA TRP A 96 -3.65 -13.91 18.27
C TRP A 96 -4.04 -15.40 18.19
N ARG A 97 -4.29 -15.92 16.99
CA ARG A 97 -4.60 -17.34 16.77
C ARG A 97 -3.45 -18.26 17.18
N LEU A 98 -2.22 -17.86 16.89
CA LEU A 98 -1.03 -18.62 17.28
C LEU A 98 -0.92 -18.70 18.81
N ASP A 99 -1.18 -17.61 19.52
CA ASP A 99 -1.17 -17.57 20.98
C ASP A 99 -2.22 -18.52 21.58
N GLN A 100 -3.45 -18.49 21.06
CA GLN A 100 -4.50 -19.43 21.50
C GLN A 100 -4.13 -20.88 21.26
N ALA A 101 -3.63 -21.21 20.08
CA ALA A 101 -3.21 -22.57 19.73
C ALA A 101 -2.06 -23.07 20.63
N LYS A 102 -1.12 -22.21 20.98
CA LYS A 102 -0.05 -22.54 21.94
C LYS A 102 -0.62 -22.85 23.32
N GLY A 103 -1.53 -22.01 23.83
CA GLY A 103 -2.17 -22.27 25.11
C GLY A 103 -3.01 -23.54 25.13
N GLU A 104 -3.63 -23.91 24.01
CA GLU A 104 -4.31 -25.21 23.86
C GLU A 104 -3.34 -26.39 23.88
N LEU A 105 -2.21 -26.27 23.17
CA LEU A 105 -1.17 -27.29 23.16
C LEU A 105 -0.59 -27.54 24.56
N GLU A 106 -0.30 -26.47 25.30
CA GLU A 106 0.20 -26.56 26.68
C GLU A 106 -0.79 -27.28 27.60
N ARG A 107 -2.09 -26.94 27.49
CA ARG A 107 -3.16 -27.60 28.24
C ARG A 107 -3.29 -29.08 27.87
N ALA A 108 -3.25 -29.39 26.58
CA ALA A 108 -3.31 -30.76 26.10
C ALA A 108 -2.13 -31.58 26.62
N GLN A 109 -0.91 -31.03 26.58
CA GLN A 109 0.28 -31.68 27.10
C GLN A 109 0.18 -31.94 28.60
N ALA A 110 -0.25 -30.95 29.39
CA ALA A 110 -0.44 -31.13 30.83
C ALA A 110 -1.47 -32.24 31.15
N SER A 111 -2.51 -32.38 30.33
CA SER A 111 -3.51 -33.46 30.47
C SER A 111 -2.94 -34.83 30.13
N ILE A 112 -2.06 -34.92 29.13
CA ILE A 112 -1.34 -36.16 28.79
C ILE A 112 -0.47 -36.56 29.97
N ASP A 113 0.38 -35.66 30.46
CA ASP A 113 1.31 -35.93 31.57
C ASP A 113 0.58 -36.32 32.87
N ALA A 114 -0.59 -35.73 33.14
CA ALA A 114 -1.42 -36.11 34.28
C ALA A 114 -2.02 -37.52 34.12
N THR A 115 -2.47 -37.86 32.92
CA THR A 115 -3.04 -39.17 32.61
C THR A 115 -1.99 -40.27 32.70
N GLU A 116 -0.79 -40.02 32.17
CA GLU A 116 0.35 -40.94 32.27
C GLU A 116 0.71 -41.25 33.73
N ARG A 117 0.77 -40.22 34.59
CA ARG A 117 0.99 -40.39 36.03
C ARG A 117 -0.09 -41.24 36.69
N ALA A 118 -1.36 -40.96 36.41
CA ALA A 118 -2.47 -41.73 36.97
C ALA A 118 -2.44 -43.21 36.54
N ILE A 119 -2.08 -43.49 35.28
CA ILE A 119 -1.89 -44.87 34.79
C ILE A 119 -0.75 -45.55 35.54
N ALA A 120 0.39 -44.87 35.72
CA ALA A 120 1.54 -45.42 36.44
C ALA A 120 1.21 -45.75 37.91
N GLU A 121 0.47 -44.88 38.59
CA GLU A 121 0.00 -45.10 39.96
C GLU A 121 -0.92 -46.34 40.05
N LEU A 122 -1.91 -46.44 39.17
CA LEU A 122 -2.82 -47.60 39.13
C LEU A 122 -2.10 -48.91 38.82
N MET A 123 -1.10 -48.87 37.94
CA MET A 123 -0.26 -50.04 37.65
C MET A 123 0.56 -50.48 38.86
N ALA A 124 1.10 -49.53 39.63
CA ALA A 124 1.84 -49.84 40.85
C ALA A 124 0.93 -50.50 41.90
N SER A 125 -0.28 -49.97 42.12
CA SER A 125 -1.25 -50.53 43.07
C SER A 125 -1.80 -51.90 42.69
N ARG A 126 -1.68 -52.34 41.42
CA ARG A 126 -2.10 -53.68 40.96
C ARG A 126 -1.05 -54.76 41.22
N GLY A 127 0.21 -54.36 41.41
CA GLY A 127 1.35 -55.28 41.60
C GLY A 127 1.56 -55.74 43.06
N GLU A 128 0.86 -55.12 44.01
CA GLU A 128 0.76 -55.53 45.43
C GLU A 128 -0.47 -56.42 45.67
#